data_AF-A0A9D8G9Q0-F1
#
_entry.id   AF-A0A9D8G9Q0-F1
#
_cell.length_a   1.000
_cell.length_b   1.000
_cell.length_c   1.000
_cell.angle_alpha   90.00
_cell.angle_beta   90.00
_cell.angle_gamma   90.00
#
_symmetry.space_group_name_H-M   'P 1'
#
loop_
_entity.id
_entity.type
_entity.pdbx_description
1 polymer ?
#
loop_
_entity_poly.entity_id
_entity_poly.type
_entity_poly.pdbx_seq_one_letter_code
_entity_poly.pdbx_strand_id
1 'polypeptide(L)'
;MSLGAMGYDFANVLLFLLAAAGFVIFNLFLGSFFRRDRYDPEKMRIYECGEPAVGSSWIRYSIAFYRLALVFLIFEVEVVFLFPAAVVLRRLGWLAFGEVMVFVAVLVIALIYAWRFGCLEWVKTSQMKDER
;
A
#
# COMPACT_ATOMS: atom_id res chain seq x y z
N MET A 1 -24.66 10.25 22.28
CA MET A 1 -23.33 9.73 22.63
C MET A 1 -22.55 10.89 23.23
N SER A 2 -22.23 10.84 24.53
CA SER A 2 -21.61 11.96 25.25
C SER A 2 -20.25 12.30 24.63
N LEU A 3 -19.91 13.58 24.49
CA LEU A 3 -18.62 14.05 23.96
C LEU A 3 -17.42 13.43 24.70
N GLY A 4 -17.60 13.11 25.99
CA GLY A 4 -16.62 12.37 26.79
C GLY A 4 -16.41 10.93 26.30
N ALA A 5 -17.47 10.21 25.96
CA ALA A 5 -17.39 8.82 25.47
C ALA A 5 -16.58 8.70 24.18
N MET A 6 -16.75 9.65 23.26
CA MET A 6 -16.00 9.68 21.99
C MET A 6 -14.51 9.96 22.21
N GLY A 7 -14.15 10.79 23.19
CA GLY A 7 -12.76 11.01 23.58
C GLY A 7 -12.10 9.76 24.15
N TYR A 8 -12.84 8.97 24.94
CA TYR A 8 -12.36 7.68 25.45
C TYR A 8 -12.16 6.65 24.34
N ASP A 9 -13.01 6.62 23.31
CA ASP A 9 -12.85 5.70 22.18
C ASP A 9 -11.54 5.95 21.42
N PHE A 10 -11.24 7.21 21.09
CA PHE A 10 -9.96 7.56 20.45
C PHE A 10 -8.75 7.31 21.36
N ALA A 11 -8.89 7.56 22.67
CA ALA A 11 -7.85 7.25 23.64
C ALA A 11 -7.56 5.74 23.71
N ASN A 12 -8.60 4.90 23.63
CA ASN A 12 -8.45 3.44 23.59
C ASN A 12 -7.72 2.98 22.33
N VAL A 13 -8.05 3.54 21.15
CA VAL A 13 -7.33 3.23 19.90
C VAL A 13 -5.86 3.64 20.02
N LEU A 14 -5.59 4.83 20.53
CA LEU A 14 -4.21 5.31 20.73
C LEU A 14 -3.45 4.39 21.68
N LEU A 15 -4.04 4.03 22.82
CA LEU A 15 -3.43 3.13 23.79
C LEU A 15 -3.13 1.76 23.16
N PHE A 16 -4.04 1.23 22.33
CA PHE A 16 -3.82 -0.04 21.63
C PHE A 16 -2.66 0.05 20.64
N LEU A 17 -2.57 1.14 19.87
CA LEU A 17 -1.44 1.36 18.95
C LEU A 17 -0.10 1.47 19.69
N LEU A 18 -0.09 2.19 20.82
CA LEU A 18 1.11 2.32 21.66
C LEU A 18 1.51 0.97 22.29
N ALA A 19 0.54 0.20 22.76
CA ALA A 19 0.78 -1.14 23.29
C ALA A 19 1.33 -2.08 22.21
N ALA A 20 0.76 -2.05 21.00
CA ALA A 20 1.23 -2.85 19.87
C ALA A 20 2.66 -2.46 19.45
N ALA A 21 2.95 -1.17 19.30
CA ALA A 21 4.30 -0.68 19.01
C ALA A 21 5.28 -1.06 20.12
N GLY A 22 4.89 -0.86 21.38
CA GLY A 22 5.67 -1.25 22.55
C GLY A 22 5.96 -2.76 22.58
N PHE A 23 4.97 -3.60 22.25
CA PHE A 23 5.15 -5.03 22.15
C PHE A 23 6.16 -5.43 21.07
N VAL A 24 6.09 -4.83 19.87
CA VAL A 24 7.06 -5.07 18.80
C VAL A 24 8.46 -4.65 19.22
N ILE A 25 8.61 -3.44 19.75
CA ILE A 25 9.91 -2.91 20.21
C ILE A 25 10.48 -3.78 21.33
N PHE A 26 9.64 -4.17 22.30
CA PHE A 26 10.05 -5.02 23.41
C PHE A 26 10.56 -6.37 22.92
N ASN A 27 9.86 -7.03 21.98
CA ASN A 27 10.31 -8.30 21.42
C ASN A 27 11.59 -8.17 20.60
N LEU A 28 11.73 -7.11 19.79
CA LEU A 28 12.98 -6.84 19.06
C LEU A 28 14.15 -6.59 20.02
N PHE A 29 13.92 -5.86 21.11
CA PHE A 29 14.91 -5.65 22.16
C PHE A 29 15.28 -6.96 22.84
N LEU A 30 14.29 -7.76 23.24
CA LEU A 30 14.50 -9.06 23.88
C LEU A 30 15.29 -10.00 22.98
N GLY A 31 14.92 -10.08 21.70
CA GLY A 31 15.62 -10.86 20.69
C GLY A 31 17.06 -10.39 20.50
N SER A 32 17.30 -9.08 20.41
CA SER A 32 18.65 -8.52 20.29
C SER A 32 19.49 -8.75 21.55
N PHE A 33 18.90 -8.63 22.74
CA PHE A 33 19.56 -8.78 24.04
C PHE A 33 19.96 -10.22 24.33
N PHE A 34 19.11 -11.19 24.02
CA PHE A 34 19.41 -12.61 24.20
C PHE A 34 20.19 -13.24 23.04
N ARG A 35 20.24 -12.59 21.86
CA ARG A 35 21.01 -13.08 20.72
C ARG A 35 22.50 -13.07 21.06
N ARG A 36 23.18 -14.18 20.76
CA ARG A 36 24.65 -14.22 20.83
C ARG A 36 25.24 -13.35 19.72
N ASP A 37 25.92 -12.28 20.11
CA ASP A 37 26.56 -11.38 19.16
C ASP A 37 27.90 -11.95 18.68
N ARG A 38 27.93 -12.41 17.42
CA ARG A 38 29.11 -12.95 16.75
C ARG A 38 29.22 -12.29 15.39
N TYR A 39 29.99 -11.21 15.34
CA TYR A 39 30.34 -10.56 14.09
C TYR A 39 31.13 -11.53 13.21
N ASP A 40 30.67 -11.68 11.97
CA ASP A 40 31.26 -12.54 10.97
C ASP A 40 31.07 -11.86 9.60
N PRO A 41 32.16 -11.44 8.92
CA PRO A 41 32.07 -10.74 7.65
C PRO A 41 31.28 -11.51 6.58
N GLU A 42 31.35 -12.85 6.60
CA GLU A 42 30.64 -13.72 5.66
C GLU A 42 29.13 -13.65 5.87
N LYS A 43 28.68 -13.63 7.14
CA LYS A 43 27.25 -13.54 7.50
C LYS A 43 26.63 -12.18 7.18
N MET A 44 27.47 -11.15 7.10
CA MET A 44 27.06 -9.77 6.80
C MET A 44 27.11 -9.47 5.29
N ARG A 45 27.57 -10.42 4.45
CA ARG A 45 27.55 -10.26 3.00
C ARG A 45 26.12 -10.39 2.47
N ILE A 46 25.85 -9.66 1.38
CA ILE A 46 24.61 -9.77 0.62
C ILE A 46 24.48 -11.19 0.09
N TYR A 47 23.31 -11.80 0.28
CA TYR A 47 23.05 -13.16 -0.15
C TYR A 47 22.89 -13.23 -1.68
N GLU A 48 23.76 -13.99 -2.35
CA GLU A 48 23.64 -14.35 -3.77
C GLU A 48 24.20 -15.78 -3.97
N CYS A 49 23.68 -16.76 -3.21
CA CYS A 49 24.10 -18.17 -3.30
C CYS A 49 25.62 -18.44 -3.21
N GLY A 50 26.38 -17.58 -2.53
CA GLY A 50 27.83 -17.68 -2.39
C GLY A 50 28.64 -16.91 -3.45
N GLU A 51 27.99 -16.34 -4.47
CA GLU A 51 28.62 -15.45 -5.44
C GLU A 51 28.72 -14.02 -4.86
N PRO A 52 29.82 -13.27 -5.07
CA PRO A 52 29.85 -11.85 -4.77
C PRO A 52 28.77 -11.10 -5.55
N ALA A 53 27.92 -10.34 -4.86
CA ALA A 53 26.94 -9.47 -5.50
C ALA A 53 27.66 -8.49 -6.45
N VAL A 54 27.23 -8.47 -7.71
CA VAL A 54 27.82 -7.61 -8.75
C VAL A 54 26.94 -6.38 -8.94
N GLY A 55 27.55 -5.20 -8.83
CA GLY A 55 26.89 -3.93 -9.09
C GLY A 55 26.15 -3.34 -7.90
N SER A 56 25.54 -2.17 -8.13
CA SER A 56 24.75 -1.47 -7.11
C SER A 56 23.32 -1.98 -7.09
N SER A 57 22.72 -2.08 -5.91
CA SER A 57 21.27 -2.33 -5.76
C SER A 57 20.41 -1.14 -6.21
N TRP A 58 21.01 0.04 -6.38
CA TRP A 58 20.33 1.26 -6.82
C TRP A 58 20.26 1.34 -8.35
N ILE A 59 19.55 0.39 -8.95
CA ILE A 59 19.24 0.38 -10.38
C ILE A 59 17.88 1.03 -10.65
N ARG A 60 17.65 1.40 -11.90
CA ARG A 60 16.30 1.81 -12.34
C ARG A 60 15.40 0.58 -12.41
N TYR A 61 14.53 0.44 -11.42
CA TYR A 61 13.47 -0.55 -11.46
C TYR A 61 12.44 -0.20 -12.54
N SER A 62 11.64 -1.19 -12.95
CA SER A 62 10.63 -1.03 -14.00
C SER A 62 9.68 0.15 -13.71
N ILE A 63 9.41 0.96 -14.73
CA ILE A 63 8.42 2.05 -14.67
C ILE A 63 7.00 1.55 -14.35
N ALA A 64 6.74 0.24 -14.49
CA ALA A 64 5.44 -0.35 -14.18
C ALA A 64 4.99 -0.09 -12.72
N PHE A 65 5.92 -0.10 -11.76
CA PHE A 65 5.61 0.22 -10.36
C PHE A 65 5.08 1.65 -10.19
N TYR A 66 5.67 2.61 -10.92
CA TYR A 66 5.25 4.00 -10.90
C TYR A 66 3.86 4.19 -11.51
N ARG A 67 3.60 3.55 -12.67
CA ARG A 67 2.28 3.62 -13.31
C ARG A 67 1.18 3.03 -12.43
N LEU A 68 1.45 1.89 -11.80
CA LEU A 68 0.53 1.25 -10.87
C LEU A 68 0.25 2.14 -9.65
N ALA A 69 1.29 2.71 -9.04
CA ALA A 69 1.14 3.59 -7.88
C ALA A 69 0.34 4.85 -8.21
N LEU A 70 0.54 5.45 -9.39
CA LEU A 70 -0.21 6.64 -9.81
C LEU A 70 -1.69 6.34 -10.04
N VAL A 71 -2.02 5.22 -10.71
CA VAL A 71 -3.41 4.79 -10.91
C VAL A 71 -4.08 4.47 -9.56
N PHE A 72 -3.37 3.79 -8.66
CA PHE A 72 -3.86 3.51 -7.31
C PHE A 72 -4.14 4.79 -6.52
N LEU A 73 -3.21 5.76 -6.52
CA LEU A 73 -3.36 7.02 -5.82
C LEU A 73 -4.58 7.81 -6.30
N ILE A 74 -4.79 7.89 -7.62
CA ILE A 74 -5.96 8.55 -8.19
C ILE A 74 -7.23 7.85 -7.73
N PHE A 75 -7.27 6.51 -7.79
CA PHE A 75 -8.44 5.72 -7.38
C PHE A 75 -8.77 5.87 -5.88
N GLU A 76 -7.76 5.93 -5.00
CA GLU A 76 -7.96 6.14 -3.56
C GLU A 76 -8.67 7.46 -3.25
N VAL A 77 -8.32 8.54 -3.97
CA VAL A 77 -8.98 9.84 -3.83
C VAL A 77 -10.46 9.76 -4.21
N GLU A 78 -10.79 8.99 -5.25
CA GLU A 78 -12.17 8.80 -5.69
C GLU A 78 -13.01 8.02 -4.67
N VAL A 79 -12.39 7.04 -3.99
CA VAL A 79 -13.03 6.29 -2.91
C VAL A 79 -13.36 7.20 -1.71
N VAL A 80 -12.51 8.18 -1.40
CA VAL A 80 -12.79 9.18 -0.35
C VAL A 80 -14.07 9.95 -0.65
N PHE A 81 -14.39 10.23 -1.93
CA PHE A 81 -15.65 10.87 -2.31
C PHE A 81 -16.86 9.94 -2.22
N LEU A 82 -16.68 8.63 -2.45
CA LEU A 82 -17.76 7.64 -2.34
C LEU A 82 -18.26 7.47 -0.89
N PHE A 83 -17.37 7.56 0.09
CA PHE A 83 -17.73 7.30 1.49
C PHE A 83 -18.83 8.23 2.04
N PRO A 84 -18.69 9.58 1.99
CA PRO A 84 -19.75 10.47 2.42
C PRO A 84 -21.05 10.24 1.66
N ALA A 85 -20.97 10.09 0.33
CA ALA A 85 -22.13 9.84 -0.52
C ALA A 85 -22.89 8.57 -0.10
N ALA A 86 -22.18 7.48 0.20
CA ALA A 86 -22.75 6.22 0.66
C ALA A 86 -23.43 6.36 2.04
N VAL A 87 -22.84 7.12 2.96
CA VAL A 87 -23.39 7.34 4.32
C VAL A 87 -24.72 8.09 4.27
N VAL A 88 -24.86 9.09 3.40
CA VAL A 88 -26.08 9.91 3.30
C VAL A 88 -27.11 9.38 2.31
N LEU A 89 -26.75 8.39 1.50
CA LEU A 89 -27.57 7.84 0.40
C LEU A 89 -29.01 7.51 0.82
N ARG A 90 -29.17 6.89 2.00
CA ARG A 90 -30.50 6.54 2.56
C ARG A 90 -31.41 7.75 2.80
N ARG A 91 -30.85 8.93 3.05
CA ARG A 91 -31.61 10.17 3.27
C ARG A 91 -31.97 10.89 1.98
N LEU A 92 -31.10 10.85 0.97
CA LEU A 92 -31.31 11.55 -0.30
C LEU A 92 -32.12 10.74 -1.33
N GLY A 93 -32.25 9.43 -1.16
CA GLY A 93 -33.11 8.59 -1.99
C GLY A 93 -32.57 8.36 -3.40
N TRP A 94 -33.47 8.14 -4.37
CA TRP A 94 -33.12 7.65 -5.70
C TRP A 94 -32.27 8.61 -6.55
N LEU A 95 -32.36 9.92 -6.32
CA LEU A 95 -31.56 10.90 -7.07
C LEU A 95 -30.06 10.78 -6.71
N ALA A 96 -29.73 10.76 -5.41
CA ALA A 96 -28.35 10.54 -4.98
C ALA A 96 -27.83 9.14 -5.35
N PHE A 97 -28.71 8.14 -5.41
CA PHE A 97 -28.34 6.84 -5.95
C PHE A 97 -27.92 6.93 -7.42
N GLY A 98 -28.67 7.66 -8.25
CA GLY A 98 -28.30 7.94 -9.63
C GLY A 98 -26.94 8.63 -9.76
N GLU A 99 -26.68 9.65 -8.93
CA GLU A 99 -25.39 10.37 -8.93
C GLU A 99 -24.22 9.46 -8.56
N VAL A 100 -24.36 8.63 -7.52
CA VAL A 100 -23.33 7.65 -7.12
C VAL A 100 -23.09 6.63 -8.24
N MET A 101 -24.15 6.16 -8.91
CA MET A 101 -24.02 5.24 -10.04
C MET A 101 -23.29 5.86 -11.24
N VAL A 102 -23.58 7.12 -11.56
CA VAL A 102 -22.86 7.86 -12.61
C VAL A 102 -21.40 8.02 -12.23
N PHE A 103 -21.09 8.39 -10.99
CA PHE A 103 -19.72 8.52 -10.50
C PHE A 103 -18.96 7.20 -10.60
N VAL A 104 -19.54 6.09 -10.12
CA VAL A 104 -18.95 4.75 -10.25
C VAL A 104 -18.75 4.36 -11.71
N ALA A 105 -19.69 4.67 -12.61
CA ALA A 105 -19.55 4.39 -14.03
C ALA A 105 -18.34 5.14 -14.63
N VAL A 106 -18.12 6.40 -14.25
CA VAL A 106 -16.94 7.17 -14.67
C VAL A 106 -15.64 6.50 -14.18
N LEU A 107 -15.59 6.02 -12.93
CA LEU A 107 -14.43 5.28 -12.41
C LEU A 107 -14.15 4.00 -13.19
N VAL A 108 -15.19 3.24 -13.51
CA VAL A 108 -15.07 2.01 -14.30
C VAL A 108 -14.55 2.32 -15.70
N ILE A 109 -15.06 3.37 -16.35
CA ILE A 109 -14.57 3.80 -17.66
C ILE A 109 -13.11 4.24 -17.60
N ALA A 110 -12.73 5.03 -16.59
CA ALA A 110 -11.34 5.45 -16.38
C ALA A 110 -10.41 4.25 -16.16
N LEU A 111 -10.84 3.25 -15.38
CA LEU A 111 -10.09 2.02 -15.15
C LEU A 111 -9.94 1.19 -16.43
N ILE A 112 -11.01 1.03 -17.21
CA ILE A 112 -10.96 0.34 -18.50
C ILE A 112 -9.99 1.07 -19.45
N TYR A 113 -10.03 2.40 -19.49
CA TYR A 113 -9.11 3.19 -20.30
C TYR A 113 -7.66 2.98 -19.86
N ALA A 114 -7.36 3.08 -18.56
CA ALA A 114 -6.02 2.86 -18.01
C ALA A 114 -5.51 1.44 -18.31
N TRP A 115 -6.38 0.43 -18.25
CA TRP A 115 -6.04 -0.94 -18.65
C TRP A 115 -5.69 -1.01 -20.13
N ARG A 116 -6.54 -0.47 -21.01
CA ARG A 116 -6.31 -0.48 -22.46
C ARG A 116 -5.04 0.26 -22.87
N PHE A 117 -4.63 1.27 -22.12
CA PHE A 117 -3.39 2.01 -22.34
C PHE A 117 -2.13 1.29 -21.81
N GLY A 118 -2.28 0.10 -21.22
CA GLY A 118 -1.17 -0.69 -20.69
C GLY A 118 -0.57 -0.15 -19.39
N CYS A 119 -1.27 0.77 -18.70
CA CYS A 119 -0.79 1.29 -17.41
C CYS A 119 -0.73 0.21 -16.32
N LEU A 120 -1.58 -0.81 -16.43
CA LEU A 120 -1.66 -1.96 -15.53
C LEU A 120 -0.87 -3.17 -16.03
N GLU A 121 -0.22 -3.08 -17.19
CA GLU A 121 0.55 -4.18 -17.73
C GLU A 121 1.87 -4.35 -16.98
N TRP A 122 2.10 -5.58 -16.53
CA TRP A 122 3.37 -6.00 -15.97
C TRP A 122 4.36 -6.35 -17.08
N VAL A 123 5.64 -6.05 -16.86
CA VAL A 123 6.72 -6.40 -17.80
C VAL A 123 6.69 -7.92 -18.01
N LYS A 124 6.32 -8.36 -19.22
CA LYS A 124 6.50 -9.75 -19.62
C LYS A 124 7.98 -9.96 -19.89
N THR A 125 8.57 -10.96 -19.24
CA THR A 125 9.97 -11.39 -19.37
C THR A 125 10.42 -11.62 -20.83
N SER A 126 9.50 -11.75 -21.79
CA SER A 126 9.78 -12.03 -23.20
C SER A 126 10.40 -10.87 -24.00
N GLN A 127 10.39 -9.63 -23.50
CA GLN A 127 10.94 -8.47 -24.23
C GLN A 127 12.47 -8.31 -24.06
N MET A 128 13.12 -9.11 -23.20
CA MET A 128 14.58 -9.07 -23.04
C MET A 128 15.36 -9.92 -24.07
N LYS A 129 14.68 -10.54 -25.04
CA LYS A 129 15.30 -11.44 -26.02
C LYS A 129 15.66 -10.76 -27.35
N ASP A 130 15.15 -9.56 -27.62
CA ASP A 130 15.33 -8.84 -28.90
C ASP A 130 16.40 -7.72 -28.86
N GLU A 131 17.04 -7.50 -27.71
CA GLU A 131 18.11 -6.49 -27.53
C GLU A 131 19.51 -7.11 -27.30
N ARG A 132 19.72 -8.37 -27.69
CA ARG A 132 21.06 -8.99 -27.75
C ARG A 132 21.46 -9.39 -29.15
#